data_AF-A0A2G6JQS3-F1
#
_entry.id   AF-A0A2G6JQS3-F1
#
_cell.length_a   1.000
_cell.length_b   1.000
_cell.length_c   1.000
_cell.angle_alpha   90.00
_cell.angle_beta   90.00
_cell.angle_gamma   90.00
#
_symmetry.space_group_name_H-M   'P 1'
#
loop_
_entity.id
_entity.type
_entity.pdbx_description
1 polymer ?
#
loop_
_entity_poly.entity_id
_entity_poly.type
_entity_poly.pdbx_seq_one_letter_code
_entity_poly.pdbx_strand_id
1 'polypeptide(L)'
;MTVSDLNRVERACAELRRDGLQVTFTAVAAATGTARSTLYRNAAIRAVINEQRHRHATGGTLAGLTDEIATLRTVVDELAARVRSHEEQLRRLTRD
;
A
#
# COMPACT_ATOMS: atom_id res chain seq x y z
N MET A 1 -20.24 -12.30 2.65
CA MET A 1 -18.76 -12.29 2.58
C MET A 1 -18.26 -11.71 3.88
N THR A 2 -17.49 -12.50 4.63
CA THR A 2 -16.95 -12.11 5.92
C THR A 2 -15.63 -11.36 5.70
N VAL A 3 -15.14 -10.63 6.70
CA VAL A 3 -13.82 -9.97 6.69
C VAL A 3 -12.67 -10.93 6.28
N SER A 4 -12.89 -12.24 6.45
CA SER A 4 -11.99 -13.32 6.00
C SER A 4 -11.74 -13.34 4.49
N ASP A 5 -12.73 -13.00 3.66
CA ASP A 5 -12.60 -13.04 2.20
C ASP A 5 -11.69 -11.91 1.69
N LEU A 6 -11.77 -10.73 2.32
CA LEU A 6 -10.92 -9.59 2.01
C LEU A 6 -9.46 -9.86 2.39
N ASN A 7 -9.23 -10.35 3.61
CA ASN A 7 -7.89 -10.71 4.08
C ASN A 7 -7.23 -11.78 3.19
N ARG A 8 -8.00 -12.75 2.68
CA ARG A 8 -7.51 -13.77 1.75
C ARG A 8 -7.08 -13.17 0.41
N VAL A 9 -7.86 -12.22 -0.11
CA VAL A 9 -7.52 -11.49 -1.33
C VAL A 9 -6.29 -10.62 -1.14
N GLU A 10 -6.18 -9.90 -0.02
CA GLU A 10 -5.00 -9.08 0.30
C GLU A 10 -3.72 -9.92 0.38
N ARG A 11 -3.79 -11.09 1.02
CA ARG A 11 -2.68 -12.04 1.07
C ARG A 11 -2.29 -12.55 -0.32
N ALA A 12 -3.27 -12.93 -1.15
CA ALA A 12 -3.00 -13.37 -2.52
C ALA A 12 -2.35 -12.26 -3.37
N CYS A 13 -2.79 -11.01 -3.22
CA CYS A 13 -2.14 -9.87 -3.87
C CYS A 13 -0.68 -9.69 -3.40
N ALA A 14 -0.40 -9.89 -2.11
CA ALA A 14 0.95 -9.80 -1.58
C ALA A 14 1.86 -10.94 -2.07
N GLU A 15 1.34 -12.15 -2.18
CA GLU A 15 2.05 -13.33 -2.71
C GLU A 15 2.40 -13.14 -4.19
N LEU A 16 1.42 -12.75 -5.01
CA LEU A 16 1.66 -12.42 -6.43
C LEU A 16 2.75 -11.34 -6.59
N ARG A 17 2.77 -10.33 -5.71
CA ARG A 17 3.84 -9.32 -5.67
C ARG A 17 5.21 -9.92 -5.42
N ARG A 18 5.32 -10.76 -4.39
CA ARG A 18 6.60 -11.38 -3.99
C ARG A 18 7.15 -12.24 -5.12
N ASP A 19 6.27 -12.91 -5.85
CA ASP A 19 6.61 -13.77 -6.98
C ASP A 19 6.91 -12.99 -8.27
N GLY A 20 6.84 -11.65 -8.23
CA GLY A 20 7.05 -10.79 -9.39
C GLY A 20 5.92 -10.88 -10.44
N LEU A 21 4.79 -11.47 -10.07
CA LEU A 21 3.63 -11.64 -10.94
C LEU A 21 2.73 -10.41 -10.91
N GLN A 22 2.07 -10.12 -12.03
CA GLN A 22 1.15 -9.00 -12.11
C GLN A 22 -0.15 -9.27 -11.33
N VAL A 23 -0.52 -8.32 -10.46
CA VAL A 23 -1.78 -8.36 -9.71
C VAL A 23 -2.97 -8.04 -10.63
N THR A 24 -3.51 -9.08 -11.26
CA THR A 24 -4.72 -9.02 -12.11
C THR A 24 -5.91 -9.70 -11.44
N PHE A 25 -7.13 -9.33 -11.80
CA PHE A 25 -8.33 -10.03 -11.30
C PHE A 25 -8.30 -11.53 -11.61
N THR A 26 -7.72 -11.91 -12.76
CA THR A 26 -7.54 -13.31 -13.15
C THR A 26 -6.53 -14.03 -12.26
N ALA A 27 -5.36 -13.42 -12.00
CA ALA A 27 -4.34 -14.00 -11.13
C ALA A 27 -4.84 -14.14 -9.68
N VAL A 28 -5.54 -13.13 -9.16
CA VAL A 28 -6.12 -13.16 -7.82
C VAL A 28 -7.26 -14.20 -7.70
N ALA A 29 -8.09 -14.35 -8.74
CA ALA A 29 -9.11 -15.39 -8.80
C ALA A 29 -8.48 -16.79 -8.76
N ALA A 30 -7.41 -17.01 -9.53
CA ALA A 30 -6.68 -18.28 -9.52
C ALA A 30 -6.03 -18.56 -8.17
N ALA A 31 -5.36 -17.57 -7.56
CA ALA A 31 -4.68 -17.71 -6.27
C ALA A 31 -5.63 -17.94 -5.08
N THR A 32 -6.82 -17.34 -5.12
CA THR A 32 -7.81 -17.45 -4.03
C THR A 32 -8.86 -18.54 -4.28
N GLY A 33 -8.91 -19.14 -5.47
CA GLY A 33 -10.01 -20.03 -5.86
C GLY A 33 -11.38 -19.34 -5.91
N THR A 34 -11.42 -18.01 -5.99
CA THR A 34 -12.64 -17.21 -6.00
C THR A 34 -13.05 -16.91 -7.45
N ALA A 35 -14.34 -17.06 -7.77
CA ALA A 35 -14.83 -16.68 -9.09
C ALA A 35 -14.63 -15.18 -9.37
N ARG A 36 -14.21 -14.84 -10.60
CA ARG A 36 -14.02 -13.44 -11.02
C ARG A 36 -15.26 -12.58 -10.80
N SER A 37 -16.46 -13.13 -11.05
CA SER A 37 -17.73 -12.43 -10.81
C SER A 37 -17.90 -12.00 -9.35
N THR A 38 -17.46 -12.81 -8.39
CA THR A 38 -17.47 -12.49 -6.97
C THR A 38 -16.49 -11.36 -6.63
N LEU A 39 -15.31 -11.35 -7.25
CA LEU A 39 -14.32 -10.26 -7.07
C LEU A 39 -14.82 -8.92 -7.61
N TYR A 40 -15.49 -8.91 -8.77
CA TYR A 40 -16.03 -7.69 -9.38
C TYR A 40 -17.23 -7.10 -8.63
N ARG A 41 -18.07 -7.97 -8.05
CA ARG A 41 -19.28 -7.58 -7.32
C ARG A 41 -18.98 -6.91 -5.98
N ASN A 42 -17.82 -7.18 -5.37
CA ASN A 42 -17.43 -6.58 -4.11
C ASN A 42 -16.57 -5.32 -4.34
N ALA A 43 -17.10 -4.16 -3.97
CA ALA A 43 -16.43 -2.87 -4.17
C ALA A 43 -15.09 -2.74 -3.42
N ALA A 44 -14.99 -3.29 -2.21
CA ALA A 44 -13.77 -3.23 -1.40
C ALA A 44 -12.65 -4.07 -2.02
N ILE A 45 -12.96 -5.30 -2.42
CA ILE A 45 -12.01 -6.18 -3.14
C ILE A 45 -11.56 -5.55 -4.45
N ARG A 46 -12.50 -4.97 -5.21
CA ARG A 46 -12.20 -4.28 -6.46
C ARG A 46 -11.24 -3.11 -6.24
N ALA A 47 -11.43 -2.33 -5.17
CA ALA A 47 -10.56 -1.22 -4.82
C ALA A 47 -9.14 -1.70 -4.50
N VAL A 48 -8.99 -2.72 -3.65
CA VAL A 48 -7.69 -3.30 -3.28
C VAL A 48 -6.93 -3.79 -4.52
N ILE A 49 -7.58 -4.60 -5.36
CA ILE A 49 -6.93 -5.17 -6.55
C ILE A 49 -6.50 -4.05 -7.53
N ASN A 50 -7.34 -3.02 -7.69
CA ASN A 50 -6.98 -1.88 -8.55
C ASN A 50 -5.82 -1.08 -7.98
N GLU A 51 -5.84 -0.74 -6.70
CA GLU A 51 -4.76 0.00 -6.07
C GLU A 51 -3.42 -0.74 -6.17
N GLN A 52 -3.41 -2.05 -5.88
CA GLN A 52 -2.21 -2.88 -6.01
C GLN A 52 -1.71 -2.94 -7.46
N ARG A 53 -2.62 -2.97 -8.46
CA ARG A 53 -2.24 -2.91 -9.88
C ARG A 53 -1.60 -1.58 -10.27
N HIS A 54 -2.11 -0.46 -9.77
CA HIS A 54 -1.52 0.86 -10.02
C HIS A 54 -0.13 0.96 -9.39
N ARG A 55 0.02 0.50 -8.14
CA ARG A 55 1.32 0.45 -7.45
C ARG A 55 2.34 -0.44 -8.16
N HIS A 56 1.90 -1.55 -8.78
CA HIS A 56 2.78 -2.36 -9.61
C HIS A 56 3.21 -1.66 -10.91
N ALA A 57 2.31 -0.91 -11.54
CA ALA A 57 2.62 -0.18 -12.75
C ALA A 57 3.64 0.93 -12.50
N THR A 58 3.57 1.59 -11.34
CA THR A 58 4.54 2.61 -10.92
C THR A 58 5.83 1.99 -10.37
N GLY A 59 5.71 1.05 -9.43
CA GLY A 59 6.84 0.39 -8.75
C GLY A 59 7.60 -0.65 -9.59
N GLY A 60 7.11 -1.01 -10.77
CA GLY A 60 7.82 -1.88 -11.71
C GLY A 60 8.96 -1.20 -12.48
N THR A 61 9.12 0.13 -12.33
CA THR A 61 10.17 0.90 -13.00
C THR A 61 11.16 1.48 -11.98
N LEU A 62 12.46 1.45 -12.31
CA LEU A 62 13.51 2.09 -11.51
C LEU A 62 13.20 3.57 -11.20
N ALA A 63 12.56 4.26 -12.15
CA ALA A 63 12.11 5.64 -11.99
C ALA A 63 10.99 5.78 -10.94
N GLY A 64 9.96 4.93 -10.99
CA GLY A 64 8.86 4.96 -10.02
C GLY A 64 9.30 4.59 -8.60
N LEU A 65 10.22 3.62 -8.46
CA LEU A 65 10.83 3.31 -7.16
C LEU A 65 11.68 4.48 -6.63
N THR A 66 12.38 5.19 -7.51
CA THR A 66 13.17 6.37 -7.12
C THR A 66 12.26 7.51 -6.64
N ASP A 67 11.13 7.72 -7.32
CA ASP A 67 10.13 8.74 -6.96
C ASP A 67 9.43 8.43 -5.63
N GLU A 68 9.09 7.16 -5.39
CA GLU A 68 8.55 6.69 -4.11
C GLU A 68 9.56 6.88 -2.97
N ILE A 69 10.84 6.56 -3.19
CA ILE A 69 11.91 6.81 -2.21
C ILE A 69 12.09 8.30 -1.95
N ALA A 70 12.05 9.14 -2.98
CA ALA A 70 12.15 10.58 -2.85
C ALA A 70 10.99 11.13 -2.00
N THR A 71 9.78 10.67 -2.27
CA THR A 71 8.57 11.04 -1.52
C THR A 71 8.67 10.64 -0.06
N LEU A 72 9.09 9.39 0.23
CA LEU A 72 9.26 8.91 1.60
C LEU A 72 10.32 9.72 2.37
N ARG A 73 11.42 10.10 1.73
CA ARG A 73 12.45 10.95 2.34
C ARG A 73 11.88 12.31 2.73
N THR A 74 11.13 12.95 1.84
CA THR A 74 10.48 14.25 2.13
C THR A 74 9.57 14.16 3.36
N VAL A 75 8.71 13.13 3.42
CA VAL A 75 7.80 12.94 4.56
C VAL A 75 8.56 12.71 5.86
N VAL A 76 9.65 11.95 5.83
CA VAL A 76 10.51 11.72 7.00
C VAL A 76 11.18 13.01 7.47
N ASP A 77 11.67 13.84 6.54
CA ASP A 77 12.32 15.11 6.85
C ASP A 77 11.35 16.11 7.47
N GLU A 78 10.13 16.19 6.95
CA GLU A 78 9.04 17.00 7.51
C GLU A 78 8.69 16.55 8.93
N LEU A 79 8.56 15.24 9.14
CA LEU A 79 8.30 14.69 10.47
C LEU A 79 9.43 15.04 11.45
N ALA A 80 10.69 14.88 11.03
CA ALA A 80 11.84 15.22 11.85
C ALA A 80 11.89 16.72 12.20
N ALA A 81 11.53 17.60 11.26
CA ALA A 81 11.44 19.03 11.50
C ALA A 81 10.35 19.36 12.55
N ARG A 82 9.20 18.69 12.45
CA ARG A 82 8.09 18.87 13.38
C ARG A 82 8.42 18.36 14.78
N VAL A 83 9.11 17.22 14.90
CA VAL A 83 9.60 16.70 16.18
C VAL A 83 10.57 17.70 16.83
N ARG A 84 11.56 18.22 16.09
CA ARG A 84 12.48 19.23 16.62
C ARG A 84 11.77 20.48 17.13
N SER A 85 10.77 20.96 16.38
CA SER A 85 9.95 22.11 16.78
C SER A 85 9.21 21.84 18.09
N HIS A 86 8.57 20.66 18.21
CA HIS A 86 7.87 20.29 19.44
C HIS A 86 8.82 20.14 20.64
N GLU A 87 9.99 19.54 20.46
CA GLU A 87 10.99 19.44 21.52
C GLU A 87 11.46 20.82 21.99
N GLU A 88 11.65 21.76 21.07
CA GLU A 88 12.04 23.13 21.40
C GLU A 88 10.93 23.86 22.17
N GLN A 89 9.66 23.68 21.77
CA GLN A 89 8.51 24.22 22.50
C GLN A 89 8.43 23.66 23.92
N LEU A 90 8.62 22.35 24.10
CA LEU A 90 8.64 21.72 25.42
C LEU A 90 9.78 22.25 26.30
N ARG A 91 10.97 22.44 25.73
CA ARG A 91 12.11 23.03 26.46
C ARG A 91 11.83 24.46 26.93
N ARG A 92 11.12 25.26 26.13
CA ARG A 92 10.73 26.62 26.52
C ARG A 92 9.71 26.59 27.68
N LEU A 93 8.68 25.75 27.57
CA LEU A 93 7.64 25.61 28.59
C LEU A 93 8.12 25.03 29.92
N THR A 94 9.20 24.24 29.92
CA THR A 94 9.75 23.63 31.14
C THR A 94 10.77 24.55 31.85
N ARG A 95 11.16 25.67 31.22
CA ARG A 95 12.17 26.60 31.73
C ARG A 95 11.57 27.85 32.39
N ASP A 96 10.29 28.11 32.14
CA ASP A 96 9.46 29.10 32.85
C ASP A 96 8.76 28.45 34.06
#